data_AF-A0A821J375-F1
#
_entry.id   AF-A0A821J375-F1
#
_cell.length_a   1.000
_cell.length_b   1.000
_cell.length_c   1.000
_cell.angle_alpha   90.00
_cell.angle_beta   90.00
_cell.angle_gamma   90.00
#
_symmetry.space_group_name_H-M   'P 1'
#
loop_
_entity.id
_entity.type
_entity.pdbx_description
1 polymer ?
#
loop_
_entity_poly.entity_id
_entity_poly.type
_entity_poly.pdbx_seq_one_letter_code
_entity_poly.pdbx_strand_id
1 'polypeptide(L)'
;ATQSIRTFGKSVDGWLRAALGHLPERLKTIKLTIINAFAMTLRRYTSLNHLAQAARAVLLNSTQVNQMLADLNKVDFHNVQEQAWWVCECDDNLVSRIEREFKNHLSSQSTLEDWSQWLDLLLTDLLKPYSNLTAEKYTKQAKQILLNWSFYCSMVIRDLTLRSAASFGSFHLIRLLYDEYLFYLI
;
A
#
# COMPACT_ATOMS: atom_id res chain seq x y z
N ALA A 1 -21.18 -0.05 10.47
CA ALA A 1 -20.95 -1.18 9.56
C ALA A 1 -19.53 -1.77 9.70
N THR A 2 -18.47 -0.98 9.52
CA THR A 2 -17.05 -1.43 9.54
C THR A 2 -16.62 -2.15 10.83
N GLN A 3 -17.05 -1.66 12.00
CA GLN A 3 -16.71 -2.27 13.29
C GLN A 3 -17.34 -3.65 13.49
N SER A 4 -18.59 -3.83 13.03
CA SER A 4 -19.29 -5.12 13.08
C SER A 4 -18.60 -6.16 12.19
N ILE A 5 -18.14 -5.76 11.00
CA ILE A 5 -17.37 -6.63 10.08
C ILE A 5 -16.03 -7.03 10.70
N ARG A 6 -15.33 -6.09 11.36
CA ARG A 6 -14.08 -6.37 12.07
C ARG A 6 -14.27 -7.39 13.19
N THR A 7 -15.32 -7.23 13.99
CA THR A 7 -15.66 -8.15 15.09
C THR A 7 -16.01 -9.54 14.57
N PHE A 8 -16.78 -9.61 13.49
CA PHE A 8 -17.07 -10.87 12.79
C PHE A 8 -15.77 -11.55 12.32
N GLY A 9 -14.89 -10.84 11.61
CA GLY A 9 -13.63 -11.41 11.11
C GLY A 9 -12.67 -11.87 12.22
N LYS A 10 -12.78 -11.33 13.44
CA LYS A 10 -12.03 -11.82 14.62
C LYS A 10 -12.61 -13.10 15.20
N SER A 11 -13.92 -13.26 15.16
CA SER A 11 -14.64 -14.29 15.93
C SER A 11 -15.02 -15.51 15.10
N VAL A 12 -15.06 -15.38 13.77
CA VAL A 12 -15.59 -16.41 12.85
C VAL A 12 -14.81 -17.73 12.87
N ASP A 13 -13.49 -17.72 13.06
CA ASP A 13 -12.70 -18.96 13.20
C ASP A 13 -13.10 -19.73 14.47
N GLY A 14 -13.23 -19.04 15.61
CA GLY A 14 -13.66 -19.65 16.88
C GLY A 14 -15.07 -20.24 16.80
N TRP A 15 -16.02 -19.50 16.19
CA TRP A 15 -17.38 -19.97 15.99
C TRP A 15 -17.45 -21.23 15.12
N LEU A 16 -16.66 -21.29 14.04
CA LEU A 16 -16.65 -22.45 13.15
C LEU A 16 -15.91 -23.65 13.74
N ARG A 17 -14.84 -23.47 14.51
CA ARG A 17 -14.21 -24.58 15.24
C ARG A 17 -15.19 -25.27 16.17
N ALA A 18 -16.00 -24.49 16.90
CA ALA A 18 -17.06 -25.03 17.76
C ALA A 18 -18.14 -25.76 16.95
N ALA A 19 -18.63 -25.14 15.87
CA ALA A 19 -19.69 -25.72 15.04
C ALA A 19 -19.27 -26.99 14.29
N LEU A 20 -18.00 -27.11 13.90
CA LEU A 20 -17.47 -28.23 13.12
C LEU A 20 -16.94 -29.39 13.98
N GLY A 21 -17.05 -29.31 15.31
CA GLY A 21 -16.43 -30.26 16.25
C GLY A 21 -16.85 -31.73 16.07
N HIS A 22 -18.02 -31.98 15.48
CA HIS A 22 -18.58 -33.32 15.25
C HIS A 22 -18.27 -33.91 13.85
N LEU A 23 -17.58 -33.16 12.98
CA LEU A 23 -17.28 -33.61 11.63
C LEU A 23 -15.96 -34.38 11.56
N PRO A 24 -15.80 -35.28 10.57
CA PRO A 24 -14.52 -35.91 10.26
C PRO A 24 -13.42 -34.86 10.04
N GLU A 25 -12.21 -35.13 10.56
CA GLU A 25 -11.08 -34.18 10.56
C GLU A 25 -10.71 -33.66 9.16
N ARG A 26 -10.87 -34.48 8.12
CA ARG A 26 -10.65 -34.04 6.73
C ARG A 26 -11.63 -32.92 6.32
N LEU A 27 -12.91 -33.05 6.65
CA LEU A 27 -13.93 -32.03 6.31
C LEU A 27 -13.76 -30.77 7.15
N LYS A 28 -13.44 -30.93 8.43
CA LYS A 28 -13.12 -29.83 9.35
C LYS A 28 -11.93 -29.03 8.85
N THR A 29 -10.85 -29.69 8.44
CA THR A 29 -9.65 -29.04 7.89
C THR A 29 -9.98 -28.21 6.65
N ILE A 30 -10.69 -28.79 5.67
CA ILE A 30 -11.06 -28.07 4.44
C ILE A 30 -11.90 -26.82 4.75
N LYS A 31 -12.92 -26.94 5.60
CA LYS A 31 -13.80 -25.82 5.97
C LYS A 31 -13.05 -24.74 6.77
N LEU A 32 -12.15 -25.15 7.67
CA LEU A 32 -11.32 -24.21 8.44
C LEU A 32 -10.32 -23.47 7.56
N THR A 33 -9.75 -24.10 6.54
CA THR A 33 -8.88 -23.40 5.58
C THR A 33 -9.65 -22.30 4.83
N ILE A 34 -10.84 -22.62 4.33
CA ILE A 34 -11.67 -21.66 3.58
C ILE A 34 -12.07 -20.48 4.46
N ILE A 35 -12.53 -20.73 5.69
CA ILE A 35 -12.93 -19.62 6.56
C ILE A 35 -11.75 -18.78 7.00
N ASN A 36 -10.58 -19.39 7.25
CA ASN A 36 -9.40 -18.60 7.61
C ASN A 36 -8.97 -17.69 6.47
N ALA A 37 -8.98 -18.20 5.23
CA ALA A 37 -8.75 -17.35 4.05
C ALA A 37 -9.79 -16.21 3.97
N PHE A 38 -11.08 -16.51 4.14
CA PHE A 38 -12.13 -15.49 4.14
C PHE A 38 -11.98 -14.44 5.24
N ALA A 39 -11.70 -14.87 6.48
CA ALA A 39 -11.51 -13.99 7.62
C ALA A 39 -10.27 -13.10 7.45
N MET A 40 -9.18 -13.65 6.90
CA MET A 40 -7.99 -12.88 6.54
C MET A 40 -8.31 -11.82 5.48
N THR A 41 -9.01 -12.19 4.41
CA THR A 41 -9.45 -11.26 3.37
C THR A 41 -10.33 -10.14 3.93
N LEU A 42 -11.33 -10.47 4.77
CA LEU A 42 -12.15 -9.47 5.44
C LEU A 42 -11.35 -8.50 6.32
N ARG A 43 -10.35 -9.00 7.07
CA ARG A 43 -9.48 -8.17 7.91
C ARG A 43 -8.66 -7.20 7.04
N ARG A 44 -8.11 -7.67 5.92
CA ARG A 44 -7.37 -6.83 4.96
C ARG A 44 -8.26 -5.74 4.37
N TYR A 45 -9.44 -6.09 3.85
CA TYR A 45 -10.40 -5.09 3.33
C TYR A 45 -10.83 -4.06 4.37
N THR A 46 -11.05 -4.50 5.61
CA THR A 46 -11.43 -3.57 6.70
C THR A 46 -10.27 -2.63 7.05
N SER A 47 -9.04 -3.14 7.07
CA SER A 47 -7.83 -2.36 7.30
C SER A 47 -7.64 -1.30 6.21
N LEU A 48 -7.71 -1.73 4.94
CA LEU A 48 -7.60 -0.86 3.78
C LEU A 48 -8.65 0.26 3.79
N ASN A 49 -9.92 -0.08 4.08
CA ASN A 49 -10.98 0.92 4.20
C ASN A 49 -10.71 1.95 5.31
N HIS A 50 -10.18 1.53 6.45
CA HIS A 50 -9.85 2.43 7.54
C HIS A 50 -8.69 3.38 7.17
N LEU A 51 -7.64 2.83 6.55
CA LEU A 51 -6.53 3.63 6.03
C LEU A 51 -6.99 4.62 4.97
N ALA A 52 -7.85 4.20 4.05
CA ALA A 52 -8.43 5.05 3.01
C ALA A 52 -9.25 6.21 3.62
N GLN A 53 -10.05 5.96 4.64
CA GLN A 53 -10.81 7.01 5.33
C GLN A 53 -9.90 8.01 6.03
N ALA A 54 -8.88 7.53 6.74
CA ALA A 54 -7.91 8.40 7.41
C ALA A 54 -7.11 9.22 6.38
N ALA A 55 -6.66 8.60 5.28
CA ALA A 55 -5.94 9.29 4.21
C ALA A 55 -6.82 10.33 3.53
N ARG A 56 -8.10 10.03 3.28
CA ARG A 56 -9.05 11.01 2.73
C ARG A 56 -9.17 12.25 3.62
N ALA A 57 -9.24 12.06 4.94
CA ALA A 57 -9.30 13.19 5.87
C ALA A 57 -8.03 14.07 5.81
N VAL A 58 -6.86 13.47 5.62
CA VAL A 58 -5.59 14.19 5.42
C VAL A 58 -5.59 14.95 4.09
N LEU A 59 -5.96 14.29 2.99
CA LEU A 59 -5.92 14.86 1.64
C LEU A 59 -6.95 15.99 1.42
N LEU A 60 -8.06 15.97 2.16
CA LEU A 60 -9.04 17.07 2.16
C LEU A 60 -8.59 18.29 2.98
N ASN A 61 -7.57 18.15 3.83
CA ASN A 61 -7.06 19.23 4.64
C ASN A 61 -5.93 19.98 3.91
N SER A 62 -6.28 21.11 3.27
CA SER A 62 -5.34 21.91 2.48
C SER A 62 -4.12 22.39 3.28
N THR A 63 -4.28 22.74 4.56
CA THR A 63 -3.15 23.11 5.42
C THR A 63 -2.17 21.95 5.60
N GLN A 64 -2.68 20.74 5.85
CA GLN A 64 -1.86 19.54 5.95
C GLN A 64 -1.19 19.19 4.63
N VAL A 65 -1.91 19.26 3.51
CA VAL A 65 -1.36 18.98 2.17
C VAL A 65 -0.26 19.97 1.80
N ASN A 66 -0.43 21.26 2.09
CA ASN A 66 0.60 22.27 1.86
C ASN A 66 1.84 22.03 2.74
N GLN A 67 1.64 21.63 4.00
CA GLN A 67 2.75 21.24 4.88
C GLN A 67 3.48 20.01 4.35
N MET A 68 2.74 19.01 3.86
CA MET A 68 3.31 17.83 3.21
C MET A 68 4.15 18.20 2.00
N LEU A 69 3.66 19.07 1.12
CA LEU A 69 4.42 19.53 -0.04
C LEU A 69 5.69 20.27 0.36
N ALA A 70 5.61 21.15 1.38
CA ALA A 70 6.75 21.88 1.90
C ALA A 70 7.82 20.96 2.50
N ASP A 71 7.41 19.92 3.24
CA ASP A 71 8.32 18.95 3.82
C ASP A 71 8.89 17.98 2.76
N LEU A 72 8.10 17.61 1.76
CA LEU A 72 8.55 16.80 0.62
C LEU A 72 9.63 17.51 -0.20
N ASN A 73 9.49 18.82 -0.41
CA ASN A 73 10.49 19.62 -1.13
C ASN A 73 11.84 19.72 -0.41
N LYS A 74 11.90 19.35 0.88
CA LYS A 74 13.16 19.31 1.65
C LYS A 74 13.83 17.93 1.59
N VAL A 75 13.13 16.89 1.12
CA VAL A 75 13.70 15.54 1.01
C VAL A 75 14.83 15.55 -0.03
N ASP A 76 15.94 14.91 0.31
CA ASP A 76 17.08 14.75 -0.60
C ASP A 76 16.80 13.64 -1.62
N PHE A 77 16.08 13.98 -2.68
CA PHE A 77 15.73 13.03 -3.73
C PHE A 77 16.93 12.56 -4.55
N HIS A 78 18.03 13.31 -4.57
CA HIS A 78 19.26 12.87 -5.22
C HIS A 78 19.84 11.65 -4.50
N ASN A 79 19.98 11.73 -3.17
CA ASN A 79 20.39 10.59 -2.36
C ASN A 79 19.36 9.44 -2.41
N VAL A 80 18.05 9.74 -2.53
CA VAL A 80 17.03 8.70 -2.75
C VAL A 80 17.25 7.95 -4.05
N GLN A 81 17.51 8.66 -5.15
CA GLN A 81 17.82 8.08 -6.46
C GLN A 81 19.06 7.19 -6.40
N GLU A 82 20.16 7.71 -5.85
CA GLU A 82 21.43 6.96 -5.80
C GLU A 82 21.29 5.61 -5.07
N GLN A 83 20.64 5.56 -3.89
CA GLN A 83 20.49 4.28 -3.19
C GLN A 83 19.41 3.40 -3.81
N ALA A 84 18.34 3.96 -4.39
CA ALA A 84 17.34 3.18 -5.13
C ALA A 84 17.96 2.51 -6.36
N TRP A 85 18.83 3.21 -7.09
CA TRP A 85 19.62 2.64 -8.16
C TRP A 85 20.56 1.54 -7.63
N TRP A 86 21.34 1.82 -6.58
CA TRP A 86 22.31 0.87 -6.02
C TRP A 86 21.68 -0.43 -5.50
N VAL A 87 20.52 -0.35 -4.86
CA VAL A 87 19.87 -1.51 -4.21
C VAL A 87 18.88 -2.23 -5.13
N CYS A 88 18.09 -1.47 -5.88
CA CYS A 88 16.95 -1.99 -6.62
C CYS A 88 17.12 -1.90 -8.14
N GLU A 89 18.23 -1.35 -8.64
CA GLU A 89 18.46 -1.04 -10.05
C GLU A 89 17.31 -0.21 -10.66
N CYS A 90 16.71 0.66 -9.83
CA CYS A 90 15.62 1.53 -10.27
C CYS A 90 16.13 2.58 -11.26
N ASP A 91 15.37 2.79 -12.34
CA ASP A 91 15.62 3.86 -13.31
C ASP A 91 15.42 5.24 -12.65
N ASP A 92 16.40 6.12 -12.80
CA ASP A 92 16.35 7.50 -12.30
C ASP A 92 15.14 8.27 -12.85
N ASN A 93 14.72 7.96 -14.09
CA ASN A 93 13.54 8.56 -14.70
C ASN A 93 12.25 8.12 -13.98
N LEU A 94 12.19 6.87 -13.50
CA LEU A 94 11.05 6.37 -12.72
C LEU A 94 10.99 7.08 -11.37
N VAL A 95 12.10 7.21 -10.66
CA VAL A 95 12.14 7.90 -9.37
C VAL A 95 11.75 9.37 -9.53
N SER A 96 12.30 10.05 -10.55
CA SER A 96 11.96 11.44 -10.88
C SER A 96 10.48 11.59 -11.28
N ARG A 97 9.93 10.62 -12.02
CA ARG A 97 8.50 10.59 -12.37
C ARG A 97 7.64 10.50 -11.11
N ILE A 98 7.93 9.55 -10.22
CA ILE A 98 7.17 9.34 -8.97
C ILE A 98 7.21 10.60 -8.11
N GLU A 99 8.39 11.19 -7.90
CA GLU A 99 8.53 12.44 -7.14
C GLU A 99 7.67 13.56 -7.73
N ARG A 100 7.81 13.80 -9.04
CA ARG A 100 7.10 14.87 -9.75
C ARG A 100 5.59 14.67 -9.70
N GLU A 101 5.12 13.47 -10.01
CA GLU A 101 3.68 13.16 -10.02
C GLU A 101 3.09 13.25 -8.61
N PHE A 102 3.79 12.75 -7.59
CA PHE A 102 3.37 12.89 -6.19
C PHE A 102 3.27 14.35 -5.77
N LYS A 103 4.26 15.20 -6.11
CA LYS A 103 4.21 16.65 -5.87
C LYS A 103 3.04 17.31 -6.59
N ASN A 104 2.76 16.91 -7.84
CA ASN A 104 1.64 17.43 -8.63
C ASN A 104 0.27 17.09 -8.01
N HIS A 105 0.12 15.87 -7.48
CA HIS A 105 -1.10 15.47 -6.79
C HIS A 105 -1.31 16.23 -5.48
N LEU A 106 -0.25 16.48 -4.71
CA LEU A 106 -0.31 17.34 -3.54
C LEU A 106 -0.69 18.78 -3.93
N SER A 107 -0.02 19.37 -4.93
CA SER A 107 -0.27 20.76 -5.33
C SER A 107 -1.67 20.97 -5.91
N SER A 108 -2.20 19.96 -6.60
CA SER A 108 -3.55 20.01 -7.19
C SER A 108 -4.64 19.62 -6.19
N GLN A 109 -4.28 19.30 -4.95
CA GLN A 109 -5.19 18.81 -3.91
C GLN A 109 -6.07 17.65 -4.41
N SER A 110 -5.44 16.71 -5.11
CA SER A 110 -6.11 15.56 -5.74
C SER A 110 -6.92 14.74 -4.73
N THR A 111 -8.06 14.23 -5.19
CA THR A 111 -8.91 13.33 -4.41
C THR A 111 -8.23 11.98 -4.20
N LEU A 112 -8.67 11.22 -3.20
CA LEU A 112 -8.11 9.89 -2.94
C LEU A 112 -8.25 8.97 -4.17
N GLU A 113 -9.34 9.12 -4.91
CA GLU A 113 -9.62 8.42 -6.16
C GLU A 113 -8.58 8.74 -7.24
N ASP A 114 -8.22 10.01 -7.42
CA ASP A 114 -7.16 10.42 -8.35
C ASP A 114 -5.81 9.79 -7.96
N TRP A 115 -5.50 9.75 -6.66
CA TRP A 115 -4.29 9.09 -6.15
C TRP A 115 -4.29 7.58 -6.42
N SER A 116 -5.43 6.89 -6.25
CA SER A 116 -5.54 5.47 -6.59
C SER A 116 -5.37 5.22 -8.08
N GLN A 117 -5.97 6.06 -8.93
CA GLN A 117 -5.85 5.95 -10.37
C GLN A 117 -4.40 6.16 -10.83
N TRP A 118 -3.70 7.14 -10.25
CA TRP A 118 -2.28 7.35 -10.52
C TRP A 118 -1.44 6.11 -10.18
N LEU A 119 -1.68 5.52 -9.01
CA LEU A 119 -0.96 4.33 -8.56
C LEU A 119 -1.25 3.11 -9.45
N ASP A 120 -2.50 2.95 -9.89
CA ASP A 120 -2.90 1.89 -10.84
C ASP A 120 -2.19 2.07 -12.19
N LEU A 121 -2.11 3.29 -12.71
CA LEU A 121 -1.42 3.60 -13.96
C LEU A 121 0.09 3.36 -13.84
N LEU A 122 0.70 3.80 -12.74
CA LEU A 122 2.11 3.57 -12.46
C LEU A 122 2.41 2.06 -12.42
N LEU A 123 1.61 1.28 -11.68
CA LEU A 123 1.79 -0.16 -11.58
C LEU A 123 1.57 -0.85 -12.93
N THR A 124 0.56 -0.42 -13.68
CA THR A 124 0.28 -0.94 -15.03
C THR A 124 1.45 -0.70 -15.97
N ASP A 125 2.02 0.51 -15.98
CA ASP A 125 3.19 0.85 -16.78
C ASP A 125 4.41 0.00 -16.42
N LEU A 126 4.66 -0.21 -15.13
CA LEU A 126 5.77 -1.03 -14.63
C LEU A 126 5.61 -2.52 -14.96
N LEU A 127 4.38 -3.03 -14.98
CA LEU A 127 4.09 -4.43 -15.27
C LEU A 127 3.93 -4.72 -16.76
N LYS A 128 3.66 -3.70 -17.59
CA LYS A 128 3.44 -3.84 -19.03
C LYS A 128 4.56 -4.60 -19.76
N PRO A 129 5.87 -4.37 -19.51
CA PRO A 129 6.95 -5.12 -20.15
C PRO A 129 6.91 -6.63 -19.87
N TYR A 130 6.27 -7.04 -18.77
CA TYR A 130 6.22 -8.41 -18.28
C TYR A 130 4.90 -9.12 -18.63
N SER A 131 3.96 -8.44 -19.29
CA SER A 131 2.60 -8.94 -19.56
C SER A 131 2.55 -10.24 -20.39
N ASN A 132 3.56 -10.50 -21.21
CA ASN A 132 3.66 -11.72 -22.03
C ASN A 132 4.42 -12.87 -21.35
N LEU A 133 4.85 -12.70 -20.09
CA LEU A 133 5.55 -13.75 -19.34
C LEU A 133 4.57 -14.83 -18.85
N THR A 134 5.12 -16.00 -18.48
CA THR A 134 4.34 -17.01 -17.76
C THR A 134 3.83 -16.44 -16.43
N ALA A 135 2.69 -16.94 -15.94
CA ALA A 135 2.08 -16.47 -14.68
C ALA A 135 3.07 -16.48 -13.49
N GLU A 136 3.93 -17.51 -13.41
CA GLU A 136 4.97 -17.60 -12.38
C GLU A 136 6.01 -16.46 -12.49
N LYS A 137 6.54 -16.23 -13.70
CA LYS A 137 7.53 -15.18 -13.95
C LYS A 137 6.92 -13.79 -13.78
N TYR A 138 5.69 -13.59 -14.22
CA TYR A 138 4.93 -12.36 -13.99
C TYR A 138 4.78 -12.07 -12.49
N THR A 139 4.33 -13.08 -11.72
CA THR A 139 4.19 -12.97 -10.26
C THR A 139 5.52 -12.62 -9.58
N LYS A 140 6.63 -13.22 -10.05
CA LYS A 140 7.97 -12.90 -9.53
C LYS A 140 8.33 -11.43 -9.78
N GLN A 141 8.06 -10.90 -10.97
CA GLN A 141 8.33 -9.49 -11.29
C GLN A 141 7.42 -8.53 -10.51
N ALA A 142 6.15 -8.85 -10.37
CA ALA A 142 5.22 -8.07 -9.56
C ALA A 142 5.68 -7.95 -8.09
N LYS A 143 6.14 -9.06 -7.50
CA LYS A 143 6.74 -9.06 -6.16
C LYS A 143 8.02 -8.22 -6.08
N GLN A 144 8.87 -8.26 -7.12
CA GLN A 144 10.07 -7.43 -7.16
C GLN A 144 9.72 -5.93 -7.21
N ILE A 145 8.72 -5.54 -8.00
CA ILE A 145 8.23 -4.16 -8.04
C ILE A 145 7.72 -3.70 -6.67
N LEU A 146 6.98 -4.55 -5.94
CA LEU A 146 6.55 -4.25 -4.57
C LEU A 146 7.71 -4.04 -3.61
N LEU A 147 8.78 -4.84 -3.73
CA LEU A 147 9.97 -4.68 -2.90
C LEU A 147 10.69 -3.37 -3.21
N ASN A 148 10.84 -3.04 -4.49
CA ASN A 148 11.46 -1.79 -4.94
C ASN A 148 10.65 -0.57 -4.46
N TRP A 149 9.31 -0.63 -4.56
CA TRP A 149 8.42 0.37 -4.02
C TRP A 149 8.60 0.55 -2.50
N SER A 150 8.60 -0.55 -1.75
CA SER A 150 8.76 -0.51 -0.29
C SER A 150 10.12 0.07 0.14
N PHE A 151 11.19 -0.26 -0.61
CA PHE A 151 12.51 0.29 -0.40
C PHE A 151 12.52 1.81 -0.63
N TYR A 152 12.02 2.26 -1.80
CA TYR A 152 11.91 3.67 -2.15
C TYR A 152 11.13 4.47 -1.08
N CYS A 153 9.94 4.00 -0.70
CA CYS A 153 9.13 4.64 0.34
C CYS A 153 9.86 4.67 1.70
N SER A 154 10.65 3.65 2.03
CA SER A 154 11.45 3.62 3.26
C SER A 154 12.51 4.71 3.29
N MET A 155 13.14 5.00 2.15
CA MET A 155 14.11 6.08 2.06
C MET A 155 13.49 7.46 2.29
N VAL A 156 12.35 7.73 1.64
CA VAL A 156 11.63 8.99 1.81
C VAL A 156 11.17 9.16 3.26
N ILE A 157 10.58 8.11 3.86
CA ILE A 157 10.15 8.14 5.27
C ILE A 157 11.35 8.33 6.22
N ARG A 158 12.50 7.71 5.94
CA ARG A 158 13.72 7.89 6.74
C ARG A 158 14.19 9.33 6.73
N ASP A 159 14.26 9.96 5.55
CA ASP A 159 14.68 11.36 5.43
C ASP A 159 13.71 12.30 6.17
N LEU A 160 12.39 12.11 5.99
CA LEU A 160 11.35 12.83 6.74
C LEU A 160 11.49 12.67 8.26
N THR A 161 11.85 11.46 8.72
CA THR A 161 12.10 11.18 10.15
C THR A 161 13.29 11.95 10.66
N LEU A 162 14.42 11.91 9.94
CA LEU A 162 15.66 12.60 10.32
C LEU A 162 15.47 14.12 10.38
N ARG A 163 14.61 14.67 9.54
CA ARG A 163 14.25 16.09 9.54
C ARG A 163 13.18 16.47 10.57
N SER A 164 12.60 15.49 11.28
CA SER A 164 11.47 15.71 12.18
C SER A 164 10.31 16.46 11.47
N ALA A 165 9.99 16.04 10.24
CA ALA A 165 8.98 16.68 9.42
C ALA A 165 7.62 16.75 10.13
N ALA A 166 6.99 17.93 10.12
CA ALA A 166 5.73 18.15 10.82
C ALA A 166 4.58 17.30 10.24
N SER A 167 4.64 17.00 8.93
CA SER A 167 3.68 16.15 8.25
C SER A 167 4.07 14.66 8.20
N PHE A 168 5.05 14.21 9.01
CA PHE A 168 5.52 12.82 9.00
C PHE A 168 4.37 11.80 9.15
N GLY A 169 3.45 12.04 10.08
CA GLY A 169 2.31 11.14 10.31
C GLY A 169 1.42 10.96 9.08
N SER A 170 1.23 12.04 8.31
CA SER A 170 0.47 12.02 7.05
C SER A 170 1.17 11.19 5.97
N PHE A 171 2.49 11.35 5.81
CA PHE A 171 3.27 10.53 4.89
C PHE A 171 3.28 9.06 5.27
N HIS A 172 3.43 8.76 6.57
CA HIS A 172 3.40 7.40 7.07
C HIS A 172 2.04 6.73 6.82
N LEU A 173 0.95 7.47 7.03
CA LEU A 173 -0.40 6.99 6.73
C LEU A 173 -0.60 6.69 5.24
N ILE A 174 -0.17 7.59 4.35
CA ILE A 174 -0.26 7.37 2.90
C ILE A 174 0.58 6.16 2.48
N ARG A 175 1.78 6.00 3.04
CA ARG A 175 2.61 4.80 2.81
C ARG A 175 1.88 3.52 3.20
N LEU A 176 1.30 3.45 4.41
CA LEU A 176 0.56 2.27 4.86
C LEU A 176 -0.61 1.95 3.91
N LEU A 177 -1.32 2.98 3.44
CA LEU A 177 -2.39 2.82 2.47
C LEU A 177 -1.89 2.21 1.16
N TYR A 178 -0.81 2.75 0.59
CA TYR A 178 -0.28 2.28 -0.68
C TYR A 178 0.33 0.89 -0.59
N ASP A 179 1.01 0.55 0.51
CA ASP A 179 1.53 -0.80 0.73
C ASP A 179 0.38 -1.83 0.75
N GLU A 180 -0.73 -1.53 1.43
CA GLU A 180 -1.92 -2.40 1.44
C GLU A 180 -2.65 -2.44 0.08
N TYR A 181 -2.73 -1.31 -0.62
CA TYR A 181 -3.41 -1.20 -1.91
C TYR A 181 -2.64 -1.93 -3.02
N LEU A 182 -1.33 -1.74 -3.13
CA LEU A 182 -0.50 -2.45 -4.11
C LEU A 182 -0.49 -3.96 -3.85
N PHE A 183 -0.46 -4.37 -2.59
CA PHE A 183 -0.58 -5.79 -2.22
C PHE A 183 -2.00 -6.36 -2.44
N TYR A 184 -3.00 -5.51 -2.69
CA TYR A 184 -4.33 -5.92 -3.11
C TYR A 184 -4.43 -6.10 -4.63
N LEU A 185 -3.69 -5.29 -5.41
CA LEU A 185 -3.71 -5.31 -6.87
C LEU A 185 -2.95 -6.50 -7.51
N ILE A 186 -1.97 -7.06 -6.79
CA ILE A 186 -1.13 -8.19 -7.24
C ILE A 186 -1.62 -9.50 -6.64
#